data_AF-A0A5N0V2Q1-F1
#
_entry.id   AF-A0A5N0V2Q1-F1
#
_cell.length_a   1.000
_cell.length_b   1.000
_cell.length_c   1.000
_cell.angle_alpha   90.00
_cell.angle_beta   90.00
_cell.angle_gamma   90.00
#
_symmetry.space_group_name_H-M   'P 1'
#
loop_
_entity.id
_entity.type
_entity.pdbx_description
1 polymer ?
#
loop_
_entity_poly.entity_id
_entity_poly.type
_entity_poly.pdbx_seq_one_letter_code
_entity_poly.pdbx_strand_id
1 'polypeptide(L)'
;MTDIDTVHERLEQAHDHLAAAEKCLATRTPGPVELHAAVDAAMRIGTALADLVATVMHQAPAALDHRSDAVLTELVADLRAMHGCLTTGPLLLAPARDDLRQLLAHPHTTAQHEGPTMPDDGDLRP
;
A
#
# COMPACT_ATOMS: atom_id res chain seq x y z
N MET A 1 -0.84 34.28 -2.74
CA MET A 1 -0.71 32.82 -2.70
C MET A 1 0.76 32.53 -2.52
N THR A 2 1.15 32.17 -1.30
CA THR A 2 2.54 31.82 -0.99
C THR A 2 2.78 30.34 -1.33
N ASP A 3 4.03 29.93 -1.52
CA ASP A 3 4.39 28.53 -1.80
C ASP A 3 3.91 27.57 -0.67
N ILE A 4 3.77 28.07 0.56
CA ILE A 4 3.24 27.32 1.71
C ILE A 4 1.75 27.01 1.54
N ASP A 5 0.96 27.98 1.09
CA ASP A 5 -0.47 27.76 0.80
C ASP A 5 -0.62 26.65 -0.27
N THR A 6 0.30 26.62 -1.23
CA THR A 6 0.32 25.62 -2.30
C THR A 6 0.68 24.23 -1.78
N VAL A 7 1.65 24.08 -0.87
CA VAL A 7 2.00 22.78 -0.29
C VAL A 7 0.86 22.23 0.56
N HIS A 8 0.24 23.08 1.38
CA HIS A 8 -0.87 22.68 2.23
C HIS A 8 -2.08 22.18 1.42
N GLU A 9 -2.51 22.95 0.41
CA GLU A 9 -3.60 22.57 -0.49
C GLU A 9 -3.32 21.22 -1.20
N ARG A 10 -2.07 20.97 -1.60
CA ARG A 10 -1.68 19.71 -2.27
C ARG A 10 -1.79 18.51 -1.33
N LEU A 11 -1.40 18.68 -0.07
CA LEU A 11 -1.48 17.63 0.94
C LEU A 11 -2.94 17.35 1.34
N GLU A 12 -3.78 18.39 1.48
CA GLU A 12 -5.22 18.22 1.70
C GLU A 12 -5.87 17.47 0.54
N GLN A 13 -5.58 17.87 -0.71
CA GLN A 13 -6.09 17.18 -1.88
C GLN A 13 -5.65 15.70 -1.93
N ALA A 14 -4.41 15.40 -1.57
CA ALA A 14 -3.93 14.02 -1.49
C ALA A 14 -4.67 13.21 -0.42
N HIS A 15 -4.90 13.80 0.75
CA HIS A 15 -5.69 13.18 1.82
C HIS A 15 -7.12 12.85 1.36
N ASP A 16 -7.80 13.80 0.72
CA ASP A 16 -9.17 13.60 0.23
C ASP A 16 -9.27 12.48 -0.81
N HIS A 17 -8.28 12.40 -1.71
CA HIS A 17 -8.21 11.32 -2.70
C HIS A 17 -7.99 9.95 -2.05
N LEU A 18 -7.17 9.86 -1.00
CA LEU A 18 -6.98 8.62 -0.25
C LEU A 18 -8.26 8.19 0.46
N ALA A 19 -8.96 9.11 1.11
CA ALA A 19 -10.23 8.84 1.77
C ALA A 19 -11.32 8.40 0.78
N ALA A 20 -11.35 9.01 -0.42
CA ALA A 20 -12.25 8.60 -1.48
C ALA A 20 -11.93 7.19 -1.99
N ALA A 21 -10.64 6.86 -2.18
CA ALA A 21 -10.21 5.52 -2.59
C ALA A 21 -10.57 4.46 -1.54
N GLU A 22 -10.37 4.73 -0.26
CA GLU A 22 -10.79 3.86 0.84
C GLU A 22 -12.30 3.58 0.78
N LYS A 23 -13.12 4.62 0.66
CA LYS A 23 -14.58 4.50 0.56
C LYS A 23 -15.00 3.67 -0.67
N CYS A 24 -14.33 3.86 -1.80
CA CYS A 24 -14.58 3.08 -3.02
C CYS A 24 -14.22 1.60 -2.84
N LEU A 25 -13.16 1.28 -2.09
CA LEU A 25 -12.79 -0.10 -1.76
C LEU A 25 -13.75 -0.72 -0.74
N ALA A 26 -14.25 0.05 0.22
CA ALA A 26 -15.14 -0.45 1.28
C ALA A 26 -16.59 -0.72 0.79
N THR A 27 -17.01 -0.08 -0.30
CA THR A 27 -18.40 -0.16 -0.80
C THR A 27 -18.65 -1.31 -1.78
N ARG A 28 -17.62 -2.07 -2.14
CA ARG A 28 -17.72 -3.20 -3.09
C ARG A 28 -16.70 -4.28 -2.75
N THR A 29 -16.88 -5.48 -3.28
CA THR A 29 -15.84 -6.51 -3.21
C THR A 29 -14.84 -6.28 -4.35
N PRO A 30 -13.58 -5.88 -4.07
CA PRO A 30 -12.59 -5.67 -5.12
C PRO A 30 -12.14 -7.00 -5.72
N GLY A 31 -11.94 -7.03 -7.04
CA GLY A 31 -11.34 -8.16 -7.72
C GLY A 31 -9.81 -8.24 -7.50
N PRO A 32 -9.15 -9.36 -7.87
CA PRO A 32 -7.70 -9.53 -7.67
C PRO A 32 -6.85 -8.44 -8.34
N VAL A 33 -7.25 -7.94 -9.51
CA VAL A 33 -6.56 -6.83 -10.22
C VAL A 33 -6.59 -5.55 -9.39
N GLU A 34 -7.73 -5.28 -8.77
CA GLU A 34 -7.96 -4.06 -8.01
C GLU A 34 -7.25 -4.11 -6.66
N LEU A 35 -7.22 -5.29 -6.02
CA LEU A 35 -6.40 -5.53 -4.83
C LEU A 35 -4.91 -5.38 -5.13
N HIS A 36 -4.43 -5.95 -6.24
CA HIS A 36 -3.03 -5.77 -6.66
C HIS A 36 -2.69 -4.29 -6.86
N ALA A 37 -3.54 -3.56 -7.58
CA ALA A 37 -3.36 -2.13 -7.82
C ALA A 37 -3.41 -1.31 -6.52
N ALA A 38 -4.30 -1.64 -5.59
CA ALA A 38 -4.41 -0.96 -4.30
C ALA A 38 -3.17 -1.19 -3.43
N VAL A 39 -2.65 -2.43 -3.37
CA VAL A 39 -1.42 -2.74 -2.63
C VAL A 39 -0.22 -2.03 -3.25
N ASP A 40 -0.08 -2.06 -4.57
CA ASP A 40 1.03 -1.38 -5.26
C ASP A 40 0.95 0.15 -5.06
N ALA A 41 -0.25 0.73 -5.14
CA ALA A 41 -0.47 2.14 -4.85
C ALA A 41 -0.12 2.48 -3.38
N ALA A 42 -0.56 1.68 -2.42
CA ALA A 42 -0.26 1.87 -1.00
C ALA A 42 1.24 1.86 -0.72
N MET A 43 2.00 0.97 -1.37
CA MET A 43 3.47 0.95 -1.29
C MET A 43 4.07 2.27 -1.82
N ARG A 44 3.64 2.73 -3.00
CA ARG A 44 4.13 3.99 -3.60
C ARG A 44 3.81 5.21 -2.74
N ILE A 45 2.60 5.26 -2.18
CA ILE A 45 2.16 6.33 -1.27
C ILE A 45 3.00 6.31 0.01
N GLY A 46 3.27 5.13 0.58
CA GLY A 46 4.15 4.98 1.74
C GLY A 46 5.56 5.51 1.48
N THR A 47 6.14 5.19 0.32
CA THR A 47 7.44 5.75 -0.09
C THR A 47 7.39 7.27 -0.25
N ALA A 48 6.37 7.82 -0.91
CA ALA A 48 6.24 9.27 -1.09
C ALA A 48 6.09 10.01 0.25
N LEU A 49 5.38 9.43 1.22
CA LEU A 49 5.28 9.97 2.57
C LEU A 49 6.62 9.90 3.30
N ALA A 50 7.41 8.84 3.12
CA ALA A 50 8.77 8.77 3.68
C ALA A 50 9.65 9.90 3.15
N ASP A 51 9.62 10.16 1.83
CA ASP A 51 10.39 11.24 1.21
C ASP A 51 9.97 12.63 1.71
N LEU A 52 8.67 12.84 1.91
CA LEU A 52 8.13 14.07 2.50
C LEU A 52 8.65 14.26 3.93
N VAL A 53 8.59 13.21 4.77
CA VAL A 53 9.10 13.25 6.15
C VAL A 53 10.61 13.51 6.18
N ALA A 54 11.37 12.89 5.29
CA ALA A 54 12.80 13.13 5.16
C ALA A 54 13.09 14.60 4.80
N THR A 55 12.28 15.17 3.91
CA THR A 55 12.39 16.60 3.53
C THR A 55 12.07 17.50 4.72
N VAL A 56 10.99 17.24 5.47
CA VAL A 56 10.65 18.00 6.68
C VAL A 56 11.77 17.91 7.73
N MET A 57 12.29 16.71 7.97
CA MET A 57 13.42 16.48 8.89
C MET A 57 14.66 17.28 8.48
N HIS A 58 14.94 17.39 7.18
CA HIS A 58 16.06 18.18 6.66
C HIS A 58 15.86 19.69 6.81
N GLN A 59 14.63 20.18 6.63
CA GLN A 59 14.31 21.61 6.69
C GLN A 59 14.07 22.13 8.12
N ALA A 60 13.69 21.26 9.07
CA ALA A 60 13.35 21.65 10.44
C ALA A 60 14.44 22.45 11.18
N PRO A 61 15.75 22.12 11.09
CA PRO A 61 16.80 22.90 11.75
C PRO A 61 16.90 24.35 11.24
N ALA A 62 16.71 24.55 9.93
CA ALA A 62 16.78 25.88 9.32
C ALA A 62 15.56 26.73 9.69
N ALA A 63 14.40 26.10 9.92
CA ALA A 63 13.15 26.78 10.25
C ALA A 63 13.03 27.17 11.73
N LEU A 64 13.60 26.38 12.65
CA LEU A 64 13.38 26.54 14.10
C LEU A 64 14.42 27.40 14.83
N ASP A 65 15.58 27.71 14.22
CA ASP A 65 16.68 28.49 14.83
C ASP A 65 17.20 27.85 16.16
N HIS A 66 18.29 28.35 16.74
CA HIS A 66 18.91 27.79 17.97
C HIS A 66 18.11 28.10 19.26
N ARG A 67 16.94 28.71 19.13
CA ARG A 67 16.07 29.09 20.27
C ARG A 67 15.17 27.94 20.72
N SER A 68 15.22 26.80 20.04
CA SER A 68 14.32 25.67 20.29
C SER A 68 15.04 24.32 20.16
N ASP A 69 16.29 24.22 20.63
CA ASP A 69 17.12 23.01 20.50
C ASP A 69 16.45 21.74 21.07
N ALA A 70 15.76 21.84 22.21
CA ALA A 70 15.04 20.71 22.79
C ALA A 70 13.88 20.25 21.88
N VAL A 71 13.05 21.19 21.41
CA VAL A 71 11.92 20.92 20.51
C VAL A 71 12.41 20.39 19.16
N LEU A 72 13.49 20.94 18.62
CA LEU A 72 14.11 20.48 17.39
C LEU A 72 14.63 19.05 17.53
N THR A 73 15.25 18.71 18.67
CA THR A 73 15.76 17.37 18.93
C THR A 73 14.63 16.34 18.98
N GLU A 74 13.55 16.64 19.72
CA GLU A 74 12.37 15.76 19.81
C GLU A 74 11.68 15.61 18.44
N LEU A 75 11.45 16.72 17.73
CA LEU A 75 10.84 16.70 16.40
C LEU A 75 11.65 15.84 15.42
N VAL A 76 12.99 15.99 15.38
CA VAL A 76 13.84 15.19 14.50
C VAL A 76 13.82 13.71 14.90
N ALA A 77 13.75 13.40 16.19
CA ALA A 77 13.63 12.02 16.66
C ALA A 77 12.30 11.38 16.19
N ASP A 78 11.19 12.09 16.34
CA ASP A 78 9.87 11.64 15.91
C ASP A 78 9.78 11.47 14.38
N LEU A 79 10.29 12.44 13.62
CA LEU A 79 10.35 12.36 12.15
C LEU A 79 11.22 11.18 11.70
N ARG A 80 12.34 10.91 12.39
CA ARG A 80 13.19 9.76 12.09
C ARG A 80 12.47 8.44 12.36
N ALA A 81 11.74 8.34 13.47
CA ALA A 81 10.93 7.17 13.79
C ALA A 81 9.84 6.94 12.72
N MET A 82 9.10 7.99 12.37
CA MET A 82 8.07 7.97 11.33
C MET A 82 8.64 7.57 9.97
N HIS A 83 9.77 8.13 9.55
CA HIS A 83 10.47 7.76 8.32
C HIS A 83 10.84 6.27 8.31
N GLY A 84 11.35 5.74 9.43
CA GLY A 84 11.65 4.32 9.58
C GLY A 84 10.41 3.42 9.38
N CYS A 85 9.28 3.79 9.98
CA CYS A 85 8.01 3.08 9.80
C CYS A 85 7.54 3.12 8.34
N LEU A 86 7.56 4.30 7.71
CA LEU A 86 7.11 4.50 6.32
C LEU A 86 8.03 3.82 5.28
N THR A 87 9.31 3.64 5.60
CA THR A 87 10.24 2.87 4.76
C THR A 87 10.02 1.37 4.91
N THR A 88 9.66 0.92 6.12
CA THR A 88 9.47 -0.51 6.42
C THR A 88 8.12 -1.03 5.93
N GLY A 89 7.05 -0.24 6.07
CA GLY A 89 5.68 -0.63 5.70
C GLY A 89 5.56 -1.21 4.28
N PRO A 90 6.07 -0.54 3.23
CA PRO A 90 6.06 -1.08 1.88
C PRO A 90 6.78 -2.42 1.73
N LEU A 91 7.88 -2.65 2.46
CA LEU A 91 8.60 -3.93 2.43
C LEU A 91 7.74 -5.07 2.99
N LEU A 92 6.89 -4.78 3.99
CA LEU A 92 5.95 -5.76 4.54
C LEU A 92 4.82 -6.11 3.57
N LEU A 93 4.47 -5.20 2.65
CA LEU A 93 3.45 -5.42 1.62
C LEU A 93 3.98 -6.16 0.38
N ALA A 94 5.30 -6.18 0.17
CA ALA A 94 5.90 -6.76 -1.03
C ALA A 94 5.52 -8.24 -1.27
N PRO A 95 5.51 -9.14 -0.26
CA PRO A 95 5.08 -10.52 -0.46
C PRO A 95 3.63 -10.62 -0.94
N ALA A 96 2.71 -9.88 -0.31
CA ALA A 96 1.29 -9.88 -0.69
C ALA A 96 1.07 -9.34 -2.12
N ARG A 97 1.82 -8.31 -2.52
CA ARG A 97 1.82 -7.80 -3.90
C ARG A 97 2.28 -8.90 -4.87
N ASP A 98 3.36 -9.60 -4.54
CA ASP A 98 3.93 -10.63 -5.40
C ASP A 98 3.00 -11.85 -5.53
N ASP A 99 2.30 -12.24 -4.47
CA ASP A 99 1.27 -13.28 -4.48
C ASP A 99 0.09 -12.89 -5.37
N LEU A 100 -0.40 -11.65 -5.25
CA LEU A 100 -1.45 -11.12 -6.11
C LEU A 100 -1.02 -11.10 -7.58
N ARG A 101 0.23 -10.72 -7.87
CA ARG A 101 0.79 -10.75 -9.22
C ARG A 101 0.83 -12.17 -9.80
N GLN A 102 1.16 -13.17 -8.98
CA GLN A 102 1.18 -14.57 -9.40
C GLN A 102 -0.23 -15.07 -9.74
N LEU A 103 -1.23 -14.74 -8.92
CA LEU A 103 -2.64 -15.06 -9.17
C LEU A 103 -3.15 -14.48 -10.50
N LEU A 104 -2.69 -13.28 -10.85
CA LEU A 104 -3.04 -12.62 -12.11
C LEU A 104 -2.33 -13.23 -13.33
N ALA A 105 -1.11 -13.73 -13.16
CA ALA A 105 -0.32 -14.36 -14.23
C ALA A 105 -0.77 -15.80 -14.53
N HIS A 106 -1.29 -16.50 -13.53
CA HIS A 106 -1.80 -17.87 -13.64
C HIS A 106 -3.22 -17.93 -13.07
N PRO A 107 -4.23 -17.37 -13.77
CA PRO A 107 -5.62 -17.58 -13.39
C PRO A 107 -5.88 -19.08 -13.42
N HIS A 108 -5.93 -19.71 -12.25
CA HIS A 108 -5.90 -21.16 -12.15
C HIS A 108 -6.94 -21.82 -13.07
N THR A 109 -6.42 -22.67 -13.95
CA THR A 109 -7.09 -23.77 -14.62
C THR A 109 -7.68 -24.75 -13.58
N THR A 110 -8.68 -24.35 -12.81
CA THR A 110 -9.46 -25.25 -11.93
C THR A 110 -10.68 -25.79 -12.66
N ALA A 111 -10.43 -26.45 -13.79
CA ALA A 111 -11.44 -27.21 -14.52
C ALA A 111 -10.89 -28.60 -14.90
N GLN A 112 -10.20 -29.29 -13.99
CA GLN A 112 -9.93 -30.74 -14.12
C GLN A 112 -9.96 -31.39 -12.73
N HIS A 113 -11.17 -31.62 -12.25
CA HIS A 113 -11.48 -32.77 -11.41
C HIS A 113 -12.60 -33.54 -12.11
N GLU A 114 -12.36 -33.96 -13.35
CA GLU A 114 -13.08 -35.10 -13.92
C GLU A 114 -12.70 -36.29 -13.06
N GLY A 115 -13.62 -36.70 -12.20
CA GLY A 115 -13.47 -37.91 -11.41
C GLY A 115 -13.20 -39.10 -12.34
N PRO A 116 -12.39 -40.08 -11.91
CA PRO A 116 -12.19 -41.29 -12.70
C PRO A 116 -13.56 -41.94 -12.91
N THR A 117 -14.03 -41.94 -14.17
CA THR A 117 -15.22 -42.68 -14.58
C THR A 117 -14.88 -44.16 -14.42
N MET A 118 -15.41 -44.77 -13.36
CA MET A 118 -15.37 -46.21 -13.17
C MET A 118 -16.11 -46.87 -14.34
N PRO A 119 -15.52 -47.86 -15.03
CA PRO A 119 -16.26 -48.63 -16.01
C PRO A 119 -17.36 -49.43 -15.32
N ASP A 120 -18.55 -49.33 -15.87
CA ASP A 120 -19.75 -50.09 -15.55
C ASP A 120 -19.51 -51.56 -15.92
N ASP A 121 -19.04 -52.38 -14.97
CA ASP A 121 -19.04 -53.84 -15.09
C ASP A 121 -20.44 -54.36 -14.80
N GLY A 122 -21.33 -54.14 -15.76
CA GLY A 122 -22.64 -54.77 -15.84
C GLY A 122 -22.76 -55.54 -17.14
N ASP A 123 -22.33 -56.80 -17.17
CA ASP A 123 -23.18 -57.93 -17.56
C ASP A 123 -22.38 -59.24 -17.59
N LEU A 124 -22.70 -60.17 -16.68
CA LEU A 124 -22.59 -61.60 -16.94
C LEU A 124 -23.39 -62.36 -15.87
N ARG A 125 -24.64 -62.63 -16.22
CA ARG A 125 -25.43 -63.77 -15.74
C ARG A 125 -25.90 -64.56 -16.98
N PRO A 126 -26.26 -65.85 -16.86
CA PRO A 126 -26.31 -66.70 -15.66
C PRO A 126 -25.24 -67.81 -15.60
#